data_AF-A0A352SVP1-F1
#
_entry.id   AF-A0A352SVP1-F1
#
_cell.length_a   1.000
_cell.length_b   1.000
_cell.length_c   1.000
_cell.angle_alpha   90.00
_cell.angle_beta   90.00
_cell.angle_gamma   90.00
#
_symmetry.space_group_name_H-M   'P 1'
#
loop_
_entity.id
_entity.type
_entity.pdbx_description
1 polymer ?
#
loop_
_entity_poly.entity_id
_entity_poly.type
_entity_poly.pdbx_seq_one_letter_code
_entity_poly.pdbx_strand_id
1 'polypeptide(L)'
;MDNFFKLKENGTNVSTEIMAGFTTFFAMSYIIFVNPAILSATGMPSQAVFLATIIAAAIGTLVMGLFANVPYAQAPGMGLNAFFTYTVVFALGFTWEQALALVFICGLLNVFI
;
A
#
# COMPACT_ATOMS: atom_id res chain seq x y z
N MET A 1 -7.11 -16.75 19.17
CA MET A 1 -6.24 -17.13 18.03
C MET A 1 -6.67 -18.47 17.43
N ASP A 2 -6.85 -19.54 18.20
CA ASP A 2 -7.29 -20.86 17.65
C ASP A 2 -8.69 -20.89 17.02
N ASN A 3 -9.67 -20.13 17.52
CA ASN A 3 -11.04 -20.14 16.98
C ASN A 3 -11.32 -19.08 15.88
N PHE A 4 -10.45 -18.06 15.76
CA PHE A 4 -10.65 -16.94 14.81
C PHE A 4 -9.72 -17.06 13.59
N PHE A 5 -8.45 -17.38 13.79
CA PHE A 5 -7.46 -17.58 12.70
C PHE A 5 -7.23 -19.05 12.35
N LYS A 6 -7.87 -19.99 13.08
CA LYS A 6 -7.79 -21.45 12.82
C LYS A 6 -6.35 -21.94 12.61
N LEU A 7 -5.39 -21.42 13.38
CA LEU A 7 -3.95 -21.68 13.22
C LEU A 7 -3.61 -23.17 13.18
N LYS A 8 -4.30 -23.98 14.00
CA LYS A 8 -4.18 -25.44 14.04
C LYS A 8 -4.74 -26.16 12.80
N GLU A 9 -5.79 -25.64 12.16
CA GLU A 9 -6.30 -26.19 10.88
C GLU A 9 -5.44 -25.72 9.69
N ASN A 10 -4.84 -24.53 9.80
CA ASN A 10 -3.90 -23.99 8.81
C ASN A 10 -2.47 -24.55 8.97
N GLY A 11 -2.21 -25.37 10.00
CA GLY A 11 -0.91 -26.00 10.25
C GLY A 11 0.20 -25.00 10.65
N THR A 12 -0.16 -23.81 11.16
CA THR A 12 0.81 -22.76 11.51
C THR A 12 0.86 -22.50 13.01
N ASN A 13 1.99 -21.96 13.48
CA ASN A 13 2.22 -21.59 14.88
C ASN A 13 2.43 -20.08 14.96
N VAL A 14 2.13 -19.47 16.12
CA VAL A 14 2.30 -18.02 16.35
C VAL A 14 3.71 -17.53 16.00
N SER A 15 4.76 -18.30 16.33
CA SER A 15 6.14 -17.96 15.97
C SER A 15 6.38 -17.95 14.46
N THR A 16 5.75 -18.85 13.70
CA THR A 16 5.85 -18.91 12.23
C THR A 16 5.15 -17.71 11.60
N GLU A 17 3.97 -17.34 12.09
CA GLU A 17 3.21 -16.17 11.61
C GLU A 17 3.98 -14.87 11.85
N ILE A 18 4.59 -14.72 13.03
CA ILE A 18 5.43 -13.55 13.33
C ILE A 18 6.62 -13.49 12.38
N MET A 19 7.31 -14.61 12.14
CA MET A 19 8.47 -14.64 11.25
C MET A 19 8.08 -14.41 9.77
N ALA A 20 6.94 -14.92 9.34
CA ALA A 20 6.38 -14.65 8.01
C ALA A 20 5.98 -13.18 7.85
N GLY A 21 5.42 -12.56 8.89
CA GLY A 21 5.13 -11.13 8.95
C GLY A 21 6.39 -10.29 8.81
N PHE A 22 7.45 -10.60 9.57
CA PHE A 22 8.74 -9.91 9.44
C PHE A 22 9.36 -10.08 8.05
N THR A 23 9.32 -11.29 7.51
CA THR A 23 9.87 -11.58 6.17
C THR A 23 9.14 -10.75 5.10
N THR A 24 7.81 -10.70 5.18
CA THR A 24 6.97 -9.88 4.28
C THR A 24 7.26 -8.39 4.46
N PHE A 25 7.38 -7.92 5.70
CA PHE A 25 7.74 -6.53 5.99
C PHE A 25 9.06 -6.14 5.33
N PHE A 26 10.12 -6.93 5.52
CA PHE A 26 11.42 -6.64 4.90
C PHE A 26 11.37 -6.73 3.38
N ALA A 27 10.64 -7.69 2.81
CA ALA A 27 10.45 -7.79 1.36
C ALA A 27 9.77 -6.55 0.76
N MET A 28 8.87 -5.90 1.51
CA MET A 28 8.14 -4.72 1.07
C MET A 28 8.75 -3.40 1.56
N SER A 29 9.74 -3.45 2.44
CA SER A 29 10.35 -2.28 3.09
C SER A 29 10.96 -1.28 2.09
N TYR A 30 11.37 -1.74 0.91
CA TYR A 30 11.90 -0.84 -0.13
C TYR A 30 10.87 0.22 -0.56
N ILE A 31 9.57 -0.08 -0.48
CA ILE A 31 8.47 0.83 -0.83
C ILE A 31 8.52 2.10 0.02
N ILE A 32 8.97 1.98 1.27
CA ILE A 32 9.10 3.07 2.23
C ILE A 32 10.07 4.15 1.71
N PHE A 33 11.08 3.76 0.93
CA PHE A 33 12.06 4.68 0.35
C PHE A 33 11.72 5.06 -1.10
N VAL A 34 11.29 4.08 -1.91
CA VAL A 34 11.07 4.31 -3.34
C VAL A 34 9.79 5.11 -3.60
N ASN A 35 8.72 4.89 -2.81
CA ASN A 35 7.46 5.60 -3.04
C ASN A 35 7.58 7.13 -2.84
N PRO A 36 8.14 7.62 -1.72
CA PRO A 36 8.37 9.05 -1.54
C PRO A 36 9.37 9.62 -2.55
N ALA A 37 10.39 8.85 -2.97
CA ALA A 37 11.35 9.30 -3.97
C ALA A 37 10.69 9.56 -5.34
N ILE A 38 9.76 8.69 -5.76
CA ILE A 38 9.01 8.86 -7.02
C ILE A 38 7.99 9.99 -6.92
N LEU A 39 7.21 10.05 -5.83
CA LEU A 39 6.15 11.06 -5.69
C LEU A 39 6.69 12.45 -5.37
N SER A 40 7.80 12.57 -4.64
CA SER A 40 8.41 13.89 -4.38
C SER A 40 8.98 14.55 -5.63
N ALA A 41 9.28 13.78 -6.68
CA ALA A 41 9.66 14.32 -7.98
C ALA A 41 8.55 15.20 -8.61
N THR A 42 7.28 14.97 -8.26
CA THR A 42 6.14 15.78 -8.75
C THR A 42 5.95 17.09 -7.96
N GLY A 43 6.78 17.34 -6.95
CA GLY A 43 6.64 18.48 -6.02
C GLY A 43 5.87 18.16 -4.73
N MET A 44 5.45 16.90 -4.51
CA MET A 44 4.82 16.52 -3.24
C MET A 44 5.81 16.52 -2.07
N PRO A 45 5.36 16.91 -0.85
CA PRO A 45 6.19 16.82 0.35
C PRO A 45 6.49 15.35 0.70
N SER A 46 7.76 14.95 0.50
CA SER A 46 8.25 13.57 0.70
C SER A 46 7.88 13.00 2.07
N GLN A 47 8.01 13.79 3.14
CA GLN A 47 7.69 13.36 4.51
C GLN A 47 6.20 13.06 4.70
N ALA A 48 5.32 13.83 4.06
CA ALA A 48 3.87 13.62 4.17
C ALA A 48 3.47 12.36 3.39
N VAL A 49 4.01 12.17 2.19
CA VAL A 49 3.77 10.97 1.36
C VAL A 49 4.28 9.70 2.05
N PHE A 50 5.46 9.78 2.66
CA PHE A 50 6.03 8.71 3.47
C PHE A 50 5.08 8.29 4.59
N LEU A 51 4.65 9.25 5.41
CA LEU A 51 3.75 8.97 6.53
C LEU A 51 2.40 8.44 6.05
N ALA A 52 1.83 9.04 5.01
CA ALA A 52 0.56 8.60 4.40
C ALA A 52 0.65 7.16 3.89
N THR A 53 1.77 6.78 3.25
CA THR A 53 2.00 5.42 2.75
C THR A 53 2.05 4.40 3.88
N ILE A 54 2.78 4.70 4.95
CA ILE A 54 2.91 3.80 6.10
C ILE A 54 1.55 3.63 6.78
N ILE A 55 0.81 4.72 7.02
CA ILE A 55 -0.51 4.66 7.65
C ILE A 55 -1.50 3.89 6.77
N ALA A 56 -1.54 4.17 5.46
CA ALA A 56 -2.44 3.48 4.53
C ALA A 56 -2.13 1.98 4.44
N ALA A 57 -0.85 1.61 4.32
CA ALA A 57 -0.43 0.20 4.26
C ALA A 57 -0.69 -0.54 5.58
N ALA A 58 -0.46 0.12 6.73
CA ALA A 58 -0.72 -0.45 8.05
C ALA A 58 -2.23 -0.67 8.27
N ILE A 59 -3.06 0.32 7.96
CA ILE A 59 -4.52 0.20 8.09
C ILE A 59 -5.05 -0.85 7.09
N GLY A 60 -4.62 -0.80 5.83
CA GLY A 60 -5.05 -1.75 4.80
C GLY A 60 -4.69 -3.20 5.16
N THR A 61 -3.46 -3.43 5.62
CA THR A 61 -3.01 -4.76 6.06
C THR A 61 -3.74 -5.21 7.32
N LEU A 62 -4.03 -4.30 8.26
CA LEU A 62 -4.75 -4.61 9.50
C LEU A 62 -6.22 -4.96 9.23
N VAL A 63 -6.89 -4.26 8.32
CA VAL A 63 -8.26 -4.58 7.88
C VAL A 63 -8.29 -5.94 7.18
N MET A 64 -7.34 -6.23 6.28
CA MET A 64 -7.27 -7.53 5.62
C MET A 64 -6.98 -8.68 6.59
N GLY A 65 -6.13 -8.44 7.59
CA GLY A 65 -5.78 -9.42 8.61
C GLY A 65 -6.92 -9.67 9.62
N LEU A 66 -7.55 -8.63 10.16
CA LEU A 66 -8.54 -8.78 11.24
C LEU A 66 -9.97 -9.01 10.74
N PHE A 67 -10.36 -8.37 9.62
CA PHE A 67 -11.73 -8.43 9.10
C PHE A 67 -11.90 -9.50 8.02
N ALA A 68 -10.95 -9.59 7.08
CA ALA A 68 -11.02 -10.55 5.98
C ALA A 68 -10.33 -11.90 6.29
N ASN A 69 -9.51 -11.96 7.36
CA ASN A 69 -8.81 -13.16 7.81
C ASN A 69 -8.01 -13.86 6.70
N VAL A 70 -7.34 -13.05 5.89
CA VAL A 70 -6.51 -13.50 4.76
C VAL A 70 -5.10 -12.93 4.89
N PRO A 71 -4.05 -13.73 4.59
CA PRO A 71 -2.65 -13.31 4.75
C PRO A 71 -2.19 -12.42 3.58
N TYR A 72 -2.90 -11.31 3.33
CA TYR A 72 -2.53 -10.34 2.30
C TYR A 72 -1.95 -9.07 2.91
N ALA A 73 -0.68 -8.81 2.61
CA ALA A 73 -0.05 -7.52 2.87
C ALA A 73 -0.44 -6.53 1.77
N GLN A 74 -1.04 -5.41 2.16
CA GLN A 74 -1.48 -4.39 1.22
C GLN A 74 -0.44 -3.25 1.17
N ALA A 75 0.07 -2.97 -0.02
CA ALA A 75 1.03 -1.90 -0.26
C ALA A 75 0.73 -1.21 -1.59
N PRO A 76 1.26 0.02 -1.80
CA PRO A 76 1.02 0.75 -3.04
C PRO A 76 1.58 0.02 -4.25
N GLY A 77 0.79 0.00 -5.34
CA GLY A 77 1.20 -0.53 -6.62
C GLY A 77 2.28 0.34 -7.25
N MET A 78 3.54 -0.09 -7.15
CA MET A 78 4.70 0.70 -7.62
C MET A 78 4.61 1.12 -9.10
N GLY A 79 4.02 0.29 -9.96
CA GLY A 79 3.82 0.61 -11.38
C GLY A 79 2.83 1.77 -11.60
N LEU A 80 1.79 1.87 -10.77
CA LEU A 80 0.80 2.96 -10.86
C LEU A 80 1.40 4.29 -10.39
N ASN A 81 2.26 4.26 -9.38
CA ASN A 81 2.94 5.46 -8.90
C ASN A 81 3.94 5.98 -9.94
N ALA A 82 4.65 5.08 -10.64
CA ALA A 82 5.50 5.47 -11.76
C ALA A 82 4.69 6.07 -12.92
N PHE A 83 3.56 5.46 -13.28
CA PHE A 83 2.67 6.02 -14.31
C PHE A 83 2.13 7.41 -13.91
N PHE A 84 1.71 7.57 -12.66
CA PHE A 84 1.24 8.83 -12.11
C PHE A 84 2.32 9.93 -12.24
N THR A 85 3.53 9.68 -11.74
CA THR A 85 4.62 10.67 -11.75
C THR A 85 5.11 10.96 -13.17
N TYR A 86 5.49 9.91 -13.92
CA TYR A 86 6.20 10.09 -15.18
C TYR A 86 5.27 10.37 -16.35
N THR A 87 4.06 9.80 -16.37
CA THR A 87 3.11 10.00 -17.46
C THR A 87 2.13 11.14 -17.17
N VAL A 88 1.44 11.11 -16.02
CA VAL A 88 0.37 12.08 -15.75
C VAL A 88 0.93 13.44 -15.37
N VAL A 89 1.90 13.49 -14.46
CA VAL A 89 2.48 14.77 -14.04
C VAL A 89 3.51 15.28 -15.05
N PHE A 90 4.51 14.47 -15.42
CA PHE A 90 5.58 14.95 -16.29
C PHE A 90 5.25 14.96 -17.78
N ALA A 91 4.67 13.89 -18.34
CA ALA A 91 4.40 13.85 -19.79
C ALA A 91 3.16 14.66 -20.19
N LEU A 92 2.09 14.64 -19.37
CA LEU A 92 0.85 15.38 -19.63
C LEU A 92 0.83 16.78 -18.99
N GLY A 93 1.78 17.11 -18.12
CA GLY A 93 1.92 18.44 -17.52
C GLY A 93 0.86 18.79 -16.47
N PHE A 94 0.12 17.80 -15.93
CA PHE A 94 -0.84 18.04 -14.87
C PHE A 94 -0.15 18.34 -13.53
N THR A 95 -0.80 19.14 -12.69
CA THR A 95 -0.37 19.30 -11.30
C THR A 95 -0.63 18.02 -10.50
N TRP A 96 0.15 17.77 -9.45
CA TRP A 96 0.02 16.55 -8.65
C TRP A 96 -1.33 16.51 -7.91
N GLU A 97 -1.91 17.67 -7.59
CA GLU A 97 -3.25 17.81 -7.01
C GLU A 97 -4.34 17.38 -8.00
N GLN A 98 -4.25 17.81 -9.26
CA GLN A 98 -5.19 17.40 -10.32
C GLN A 98 -5.09 15.90 -10.60
N ALA A 99 -3.87 15.36 -10.62
CA ALA A 99 -3.65 13.94 -10.81
C ALA A 99 -4.23 13.13 -9.62
N LEU A 100 -4.09 13.60 -8.38
CA LEU A 100 -4.71 12.96 -7.21
C LEU A 100 -6.24 13.00 -7.27
N ALA A 101 -6.83 14.09 -7.76
CA ALA A 101 -8.28 14.17 -7.97
C ALA A 101 -8.76 13.12 -8.99
N LEU A 102 -8.00 12.89 -10.07
CA LEU A 102 -8.29 11.84 -11.04
C LEU A 102 -8.19 10.44 -10.41
N VAL A 103 -7.15 10.17 -9.62
CA VAL A 103 -6.99 8.91 -8.88
C VAL A 103 -8.18 8.69 -7.93
N PHE A 104 -8.64 9.74 -7.25
CA PHE A 104 -9.80 9.67 -6.36
C PHE A 104 -11.08 9.31 -7.12
N ILE A 105 -11.34 9.94 -8.28
CA ILE A 105 -12.50 9.62 -9.14
C ILE A 105 -12.42 8.19 -9.67
N CYS A 106 -11.25 7.75 -10.14
CA CYS A 106 -11.05 6.36 -10.56
C CYS A 106 -11.30 5.37 -9.41
N GLY A 107 -10.87 5.71 -8.20
CA GLY A 107 -11.14 4.93 -7.00
C GLY A 107 -12.63 4.79 -6.70
N LEU A 108 -13.40 5.88 -6.80
CA LEU A 108 -14.86 5.83 -6.65
C LEU A 108 -15.51 4.95 -7.73
N LEU A 109 -15.12 5.13 -9.00
CA LEU A 109 -15.65 4.32 -10.10
C LEU A 109 -15.39 2.83 -9.89
N ASN A 110 -14.19 2.46 -9.42
CA ASN A 110 -13.82 1.08 -9.12
C ASN A 110 -14.58 0.47 -7.93
N VAL A 111 -15.25 1.28 -7.10
CA VAL A 111 -16.13 0.78 -6.04
C VAL A 111 -17.53 0.47 -6.59
N PHE A 112 -17.97 1.17 -7.63
CA PHE A 112 -19.31 1.01 -8.22
C PHE A 112 -19.37 -0.02 -9.36
N ILE A 113 -18.26 -0.21 -10.08
CA ILE A 113 -18.07 -1.24 -11.12
C ILE A 113 -17.42 -2.47 -10.50
#